data_AF-A0A2G6IUN3-F1
#
_entry.id   AF-A0A2G6IUN3-F1
#
_cell.length_a   1.000
_cell.length_b   1.000
_cell.length_c   1.000
_cell.angle_alpha   90.00
_cell.angle_beta   90.00
_cell.angle_gamma   90.00
#
_symmetry.space_group_name_H-M   'P 1'
#
loop_
_entity.id
_entity.type
_entity.pdbx_description
1 polymer ?
#
loop_
_entity_poly.entity_id
_entity_poly.type
_entity_poly.pdbx_seq_one_letter_code
_entity_poly.pdbx_strand_id
1 'polypeptide(L)'
;MTQAIQKAIDAEKNRQSRIDAQRVVTPPHQIKRLEEAQMNARVALARKYGHRLDARVSERIIDGMILLPEVLCTIGGGVDELPNDAKGWDRWAANAVSQEPLAQLSIDASDAALKEELRKKTLAAMRPEQRLQMARAGTLDDHIEGIVREKIEARAGV
;
A
#
# COMPACT_ATOMS: atom_id res chain seq x y z
N MET A 1 18.84 22.41 -0.46
CA MET A 1 17.57 21.65 -0.43
C MET A 1 16.78 21.96 -1.69
N THR A 2 16.45 20.95 -2.48
CA THR A 2 15.68 21.09 -3.72
C THR A 2 14.25 21.52 -3.41
N GLN A 3 13.71 22.50 -4.14
CA GLN A 3 12.36 23.05 -3.92
C GLN A 3 11.25 21.98 -3.88
N ALA A 4 11.45 20.83 -4.52
CA ALA A 4 10.53 19.70 -4.48
C ALA A 4 10.39 19.06 -3.09
N ILE A 5 11.51 18.93 -2.34
CA ILE A 5 11.50 18.34 -1.00
C ILE A 5 10.74 19.25 -0.04
N GLN A 6 10.96 20.56 -0.12
CA GLN A 6 10.25 21.53 0.70
C GLN A 6 8.74 21.49 0.44
N LYS A 7 8.32 21.44 -0.84
CA LYS A 7 6.90 21.29 -1.20
C LYS A 7 6.26 20.02 -0.63
N ALA A 8 6.97 18.89 -0.65
CA ALA A 8 6.46 17.64 -0.08
C ALA A 8 6.30 17.74 1.45
N ILE A 9 7.26 18.37 2.14
CA ILE A 9 7.19 18.62 3.58
C ILE A 9 6.00 19.53 3.92
N ASP A 10 5.79 20.60 3.16
CA ASP A 10 4.71 21.55 3.41
C ASP A 10 3.34 20.93 3.12
N ALA A 11 3.23 20.14 2.04
CA ALA A 11 2.02 19.36 1.74
C ALA A 11 1.68 18.38 2.88
N GLU A 12 2.70 17.74 3.46
CA GLU A 12 2.51 16.82 4.56
C GLU A 12 2.06 17.51 5.85
N LYS A 13 2.69 18.63 6.20
CA LYS A 13 2.27 19.43 7.36
C LYS A 13 0.82 19.91 7.21
N ASN A 14 0.44 20.35 6.01
CA ASN A 14 -0.93 20.75 5.71
C ASN A 14 -1.90 19.57 5.85
N ARG A 15 -1.52 18.37 5.40
CA ARG A 15 -2.32 17.15 5.58
C ARG A 15 -2.53 16.85 7.06
N GLN A 16 -1.47 16.83 7.87
CA GLN A 16 -1.55 16.56 9.31
C GLN A 16 -2.41 17.62 10.02
N SER A 17 -2.19 18.90 9.73
CA SER A 17 -2.99 19.98 10.31
C SER A 17 -4.49 19.84 10.01
N ARG A 18 -4.85 19.37 8.81
CA ARG A 18 -6.25 19.08 8.46
C ARG A 18 -6.81 17.90 9.24
N ILE A 19 -6.03 16.83 9.43
CA ILE A 19 -6.44 15.68 10.26
C ILE A 19 -6.73 16.14 11.68
N ASP A 20 -5.81 16.91 12.26
CA ASP A 20 -5.93 17.40 13.63
C ASP A 20 -7.15 18.33 13.78
N ALA A 21 -7.31 19.29 12.85
CA ALA A 21 -8.46 20.18 12.83
C ALA A 21 -9.79 19.41 12.69
N GLN A 22 -9.84 18.40 11.81
CA GLN A 22 -11.02 17.58 11.61
C GLN A 22 -11.36 16.77 12.87
N ARG A 23 -10.36 16.19 13.54
CA ARG A 23 -10.54 15.47 14.81
C ARG A 23 -11.12 16.37 15.90
N VAL A 24 -10.71 17.64 15.97
CA VAL A 24 -11.22 18.61 16.96
C VAL A 24 -12.70 18.95 16.72
N VAL A 25 -13.12 19.11 15.47
CA VAL A 25 -14.51 19.48 15.16
C VAL A 25 -15.47 18.29 15.11
N THR A 26 -14.95 17.06 15.05
CA THR A 26 -15.76 15.84 14.95
C THR A 26 -16.35 15.50 16.33
N PRO A 27 -17.68 15.37 16.46
CA PRO A 27 -18.33 15.01 17.73
C PRO A 27 -17.86 13.65 18.29
N PRO A 28 -17.85 13.46 19.63
CA PRO A 28 -17.33 12.23 20.24
C PRO A 28 -18.00 10.93 19.77
N HIS A 29 -19.29 10.96 19.44
CA HIS A 29 -20.00 9.78 18.94
C HIS A 29 -19.58 9.41 17.50
N GLN A 30 -19.19 10.39 16.68
CA GLN A 30 -18.67 10.16 15.34
C GLN A 30 -17.20 9.69 15.39
N ILE A 31 -16.43 10.15 16.37
CA ILE A 31 -15.07 9.65 16.62
C ILE A 31 -15.10 8.15 16.93
N LYS A 32 -16.04 7.67 17.75
CA LYS A 32 -16.19 6.22 18.00
C LYS A 32 -16.45 5.42 16.72
N ARG A 33 -17.33 5.91 15.85
CA ARG A 33 -17.61 5.27 14.54
C ARG A 33 -16.39 5.30 13.62
N LEU A 34 -15.61 6.38 13.66
CA LEU A 34 -14.35 6.48 12.94
C LEU A 34 -13.36 5.43 13.44
N GLU A 35 -13.22 5.26 14.76
CA GLU A 35 -12.32 4.26 15.35
C GLU A 35 -12.69 2.83 14.93
N GLU A 36 -13.97 2.50 14.86
CA GLU A 36 -14.47 1.22 14.36
C GLU A 36 -14.11 1.02 12.87
N ALA A 37 -14.33 2.03 12.03
CA ALA A 37 -13.93 2.00 10.62
C ALA A 37 -12.41 1.86 10.45
N GLN A 38 -11.63 2.60 11.25
CA GLN A 38 -10.17 2.52 11.27
C GLN A 38 -9.69 1.13 11.71
N MET A 39 -10.37 0.47 12.66
CA MET A 39 -10.04 -0.90 13.05
C MET A 39 -10.22 -1.88 11.89
N ASN A 40 -11.35 -1.81 11.17
CA ASN A 40 -11.60 -2.65 10.01
C ASN A 40 -10.57 -2.43 8.90
N ALA A 41 -10.21 -1.17 8.64
CA ALA A 41 -9.16 -0.80 7.71
C ALA A 41 -7.79 -1.35 8.11
N ARG A 42 -7.41 -1.27 9.39
CA ARG A 42 -6.16 -1.85 9.91
C ARG A 42 -6.10 -3.36 9.70
N VAL A 43 -7.19 -4.06 9.99
CA VAL A 43 -7.28 -5.52 9.77
C VAL A 43 -7.10 -5.86 8.29
N ALA A 44 -7.71 -5.09 7.40
CA ALA A 44 -7.58 -5.31 5.95
C ALA A 44 -6.15 -5.05 5.43
N LEU A 45 -5.51 -3.96 5.87
CA LEU A 45 -4.11 -3.67 5.55
C LEU A 45 -3.18 -4.79 6.05
N ALA A 46 -3.38 -5.24 7.30
CA ALA A 46 -2.60 -6.32 7.88
C ALA A 46 -2.80 -7.66 7.14
N ARG A 47 -4.03 -7.98 6.76
CA ARG A 47 -4.34 -9.21 6.00
C ARG A 47 -3.70 -9.20 4.62
N LYS A 48 -3.74 -8.07 3.91
CA LYS A 48 -3.31 -8.00 2.51
C LYS A 48 -1.81 -7.72 2.35
N TYR A 49 -1.26 -6.86 3.19
CA TYR A 49 0.12 -6.39 3.06
C TYR A 49 1.01 -6.84 4.23
N GLY A 50 0.44 -7.05 5.42
CA GLY A 50 1.14 -7.62 6.57
C GLY A 50 2.52 -7.00 6.80
N HIS A 51 3.57 -7.83 6.71
CA HIS A 51 4.96 -7.43 6.91
C HIS A 51 5.58 -6.61 5.76
N ARG A 52 4.91 -6.48 4.61
CA ARG A 52 5.41 -5.73 3.44
C ARG A 52 5.13 -4.23 3.56
N LEU A 53 4.19 -3.85 4.41
CA LEU A 53 3.85 -2.45 4.66
C LEU A 53 4.39 -2.03 6.02
N ASP A 54 5.24 -1.01 6.05
CA ASP A 54 5.75 -0.45 7.30
C ASP A 54 4.60 0.09 8.16
N ALA A 55 4.67 -0.18 9.47
CA ALA A 55 3.62 0.19 10.42
C ALA A 55 3.32 1.70 10.43
N ARG A 56 4.34 2.55 10.21
CA ARG A 56 4.17 4.01 10.16
C ARG A 56 3.40 4.44 8.92
N VAL A 57 3.60 3.76 7.80
CA VAL A 57 2.87 4.03 6.56
C VAL A 57 1.43 3.53 6.66
N SER A 58 1.22 2.38 7.32
CA SER A 58 -0.12 1.89 7.65
C SER A 58 -0.89 2.89 8.51
N GLU A 59 -0.33 3.34 9.64
CA GLU A 59 -0.98 4.32 10.52
C GLU A 59 -1.23 5.65 9.81
N ARG A 60 -0.30 6.10 8.96
CA ARG A 60 -0.51 7.26 8.09
C ARG A 60 -1.75 7.10 7.20
N ILE A 61 -1.93 5.96 6.55
CA ILE A 61 -3.13 5.70 5.73
C ILE A 61 -4.39 5.77 6.59
N ILE A 62 -4.35 5.14 7.76
CA ILE A 62 -5.48 5.06 8.70
C ILE A 62 -5.86 6.43 9.26
N ASP A 63 -4.90 7.25 9.67
CA ASP A 63 -5.16 8.61 10.15
C ASP A 63 -5.72 9.52 9.05
N GLY A 64 -5.30 9.29 7.80
CA GLY A 64 -5.82 9.99 6.64
C GLY A 64 -7.29 9.70 6.33
N MET A 65 -7.86 8.62 6.87
CA MET A 65 -9.26 8.23 6.61
C MET A 65 -10.26 9.32 6.97
N ILE A 66 -10.01 10.10 8.03
CA ILE A 66 -10.91 11.16 8.46
C ILE A 66 -11.07 12.28 7.43
N LEU A 67 -10.16 12.36 6.45
CA LEU A 67 -10.23 13.34 5.36
C LEU A 67 -11.01 12.82 4.14
N LEU A 68 -11.40 11.54 4.12
CA LEU A 68 -12.12 10.93 3.00
C LEU A 68 -13.61 11.27 3.07
N PRO A 69 -14.23 11.74 1.97
CA PRO A 69 -15.66 12.05 1.94
C PRO A 69 -16.54 10.86 2.34
N GLU A 70 -16.21 9.67 1.88
CA GLU A 70 -16.93 8.41 2.15
C GLU A 70 -16.97 8.10 3.65
N VAL A 71 -15.84 8.31 4.33
CA VAL A 71 -15.71 8.14 5.79
C VAL A 71 -16.55 9.18 6.51
N LEU A 72 -16.46 10.45 6.11
CA LEU A 72 -17.22 11.55 6.72
C LEU A 72 -18.74 11.35 6.58
N CYS A 73 -19.22 10.87 5.43
CA CYS A 73 -20.64 10.57 5.20
C CYS A 73 -21.12 9.42 6.09
N THR A 74 -20.32 8.36 6.18
CA THR A 74 -20.63 7.17 6.99
C THR A 74 -20.65 7.51 8.49
N ILE A 75 -19.61 8.16 9.01
CA ILE A 75 -19.56 8.50 10.45
C ILE A 75 -20.62 9.55 10.84
N GLY A 76 -20.97 10.44 9.91
CA GLY A 76 -22.01 11.46 10.06
C GLY A 76 -23.43 10.90 10.17
N GLY A 77 -23.63 9.61 9.90
CA GLY A 77 -24.95 8.95 9.93
C GLY A 77 -25.79 9.20 8.68
N GLY A 78 -25.14 9.53 7.56
CA GLY A 78 -25.77 9.61 6.24
C GLY A 78 -25.89 8.22 5.60
N VAL A 79 -25.44 8.11 4.35
CA VAL A 79 -25.34 6.83 3.64
C VAL A 79 -24.06 6.10 4.08
N ASP A 80 -24.17 4.81 4.38
CA ASP A 80 -23.03 3.94 4.64
C ASP A 80 -22.29 3.67 3.32
N GLU A 81 -21.24 4.44 3.06
CA GLU A 81 -20.40 4.32 1.87
C GLU A 81 -19.18 3.42 2.11
N LEU A 82 -18.86 3.14 3.38
CA LEU A 82 -17.78 2.22 3.72
C LEU A 82 -18.16 0.76 3.48
N PRO A 83 -17.17 -0.10 3.15
CA PRO A 83 -17.43 -1.52 2.99
C PRO A 83 -18.02 -2.18 4.25
N ASN A 84 -18.97 -3.07 4.05
CA ASN A 84 -19.57 -3.88 5.11
C ASN A 84 -19.05 -5.33 5.14
N ASP A 85 -18.22 -5.71 4.18
CA ASP A 85 -17.70 -7.06 4.02
C ASP A 85 -16.17 -7.09 3.92
N ALA A 86 -15.60 -8.25 4.21
CA ALA A 86 -14.16 -8.39 4.27
C ALA A 86 -13.50 -8.15 2.90
N LYS A 87 -14.16 -8.53 1.79
CA LYS A 87 -13.63 -8.34 0.44
C LYS A 87 -13.65 -6.87 0.02
N GLY A 88 -14.68 -6.12 0.41
CA GLY A 88 -14.76 -4.68 0.17
C GLY A 88 -13.65 -3.94 0.92
N TRP A 89 -13.35 -4.32 2.16
CA TRP A 89 -12.21 -3.76 2.89
C TRP A 89 -10.85 -4.12 2.26
N ASP A 90 -10.69 -5.30 1.66
CA ASP A 90 -9.48 -5.65 0.91
C ASP A 90 -9.29 -4.84 -0.37
N ARG A 91 -10.39 -4.46 -1.04
CA ARG A 91 -10.37 -3.54 -2.18
C ARG A 91 -10.04 -2.13 -1.73
N TRP A 92 -10.65 -1.67 -0.65
CA TRP A 92 -10.33 -0.38 -0.05
C TRP A 92 -8.84 -0.29 0.30
N ALA A 93 -8.29 -1.31 0.97
CA ALA A 93 -6.86 -1.38 1.31
C ALA A 93 -5.97 -1.36 0.06
N ALA A 94 -6.39 -2.02 -1.03
CA ALA A 94 -5.71 -1.94 -2.32
C ALA A 94 -5.61 -0.51 -2.83
N ASN A 95 -6.74 0.18 -2.86
CA ASN A 95 -6.87 1.51 -3.40
C ASN A 95 -6.06 2.50 -2.56
N ALA A 96 -6.19 2.43 -1.23
CA ALA A 96 -5.46 3.28 -0.30
C ALA A 96 -3.93 3.11 -0.44
N VAL A 97 -3.43 1.88 -0.56
CA VAL A 97 -2.01 1.60 -0.77
C VAL A 97 -1.54 2.06 -2.16
N SER A 98 -2.38 1.95 -3.20
CA SER A 98 -2.04 2.43 -4.54
C SER A 98 -1.90 3.96 -4.63
N GLN A 99 -2.66 4.68 -3.80
CA GLN A 99 -2.67 6.14 -3.75
C GLN A 99 -1.60 6.73 -2.82
N GLU A 100 -1.00 5.92 -1.94
CA GLU A 100 0.03 6.35 -1.00
C GLU A 100 1.43 6.01 -1.55
N PRO A 101 2.23 7.00 -2.03
CA PRO A 101 3.53 6.73 -2.65
C PRO A 101 4.52 6.05 -1.69
N LEU A 102 4.46 6.38 -0.40
CA LEU A 102 5.33 5.76 0.61
C LEU A 102 4.97 4.27 0.83
N ALA A 103 3.73 3.87 0.59
CA ALA A 103 3.31 2.49 0.71
C ALA A 103 3.88 1.65 -0.44
N GLN A 104 3.87 2.17 -1.66
CA GLN A 104 4.51 1.51 -2.80
C GLN A 104 6.02 1.33 -2.58
N LEU A 105 6.71 2.39 -2.12
CA LEU A 105 8.14 2.32 -1.81
C LEU A 105 8.43 1.33 -0.66
N SER A 106 7.59 1.29 0.36
CA SER A 106 7.71 0.32 1.46
C SER A 106 7.61 -1.11 0.94
N ILE A 107 6.59 -1.40 0.13
CA ILE A 107 6.36 -2.74 -0.43
C ILE A 107 7.52 -3.14 -1.33
N ASP A 108 7.97 -2.23 -2.20
CA ASP A 108 9.11 -2.48 -3.08
C ASP A 108 10.41 -2.72 -2.33
N ALA A 109 10.65 -1.97 -1.26
CA ALA A 109 11.83 -2.15 -0.41
C ALA A 109 11.79 -3.49 0.35
N SER A 110 10.63 -3.86 0.92
CA SER A 110 10.43 -5.15 1.57
C SER A 110 10.64 -6.32 0.60
N ASP A 111 10.20 -6.17 -0.64
CA ASP A 111 10.36 -7.19 -1.67
C ASP A 111 11.74 -7.16 -2.34
N ALA A 112 12.56 -6.12 -2.17
CA ALA A 112 13.82 -5.95 -2.91
C ALA A 112 14.82 -7.09 -2.66
N ALA A 113 15.01 -7.49 -1.40
CA ALA A 113 15.89 -8.60 -1.05
C ALA A 113 15.39 -9.94 -1.62
N LEU A 114 14.07 -10.13 -1.60
CA LEU A 114 13.43 -11.33 -2.14
C LEU A 114 13.49 -11.37 -3.68
N LYS A 115 13.24 -10.24 -4.34
CA LYS A 115 13.38 -10.07 -5.80
C LYS A 115 14.79 -10.44 -6.22
N GLU A 116 15.80 -9.94 -5.52
CA GLU A 116 17.20 -10.23 -5.81
C GLU A 116 17.56 -11.71 -5.59
N GLU A 117 17.07 -12.33 -4.51
CA GLU A 117 17.24 -13.76 -4.26
C GLU A 117 16.58 -14.62 -5.36
N LEU A 118 15.36 -14.26 -5.77
CA LEU A 118 14.62 -14.94 -6.84
C LEU A 118 15.29 -14.76 -8.20
N ARG A 119 15.84 -13.57 -8.50
CA ARG A 119 16.63 -13.33 -9.72
C ARG A 119 17.84 -14.25 -9.77
N LYS A 120 18.62 -14.32 -8.68
CA LYS A 120 19.80 -15.21 -8.58
C LYS A 120 19.42 -16.68 -8.73
N LYS A 121 18.36 -17.13 -8.04
CA LYS A 121 17.86 -18.51 -8.13
C LYS A 121 17.39 -18.86 -9.55
N THR A 122 16.70 -17.94 -10.22
CA THR A 122 16.20 -18.15 -11.58
C THR A 122 17.36 -18.21 -12.57
N LEU A 123 18.34 -17.30 -12.47
CA LEU A 123 19.55 -17.32 -13.28
C LEU A 123 20.40 -18.59 -13.08
N ALA A 124 20.49 -19.09 -11.84
CA ALA A 124 21.22 -20.31 -11.53
C ALA A 124 20.52 -21.58 -12.02
N ALA A 125 19.18 -21.56 -12.13
CA ALA A 125 18.39 -22.67 -12.62
C ALA A 125 18.38 -22.78 -14.16
N MET A 126 18.66 -21.69 -14.87
CA MET A 126 18.73 -21.67 -16.34
C MET A 126 19.98 -22.38 -16.85
N ARG A 127 19.83 -23.15 -17.92
CA ARG A 127 20.98 -23.73 -18.62
C ARG A 127 21.82 -22.62 -19.27
N PRO A 128 23.16 -22.70 -19.28
CA PRO A 128 24.02 -21.68 -19.86
C PRO A 128 23.68 -21.35 -21.32
N GLU A 129 23.31 -22.35 -22.12
CA GLU A 129 22.95 -22.21 -23.53
C GLU A 129 21.67 -21.37 -23.72
N GLN A 130 20.63 -21.64 -22.93
CA GLN A 130 19.38 -20.89 -22.95
C GLN A 130 19.59 -19.44 -22.52
N ARG A 131 20.40 -19.22 -21.47
CA ARG A 131 20.75 -17.88 -21.00
C ARG A 131 21.45 -17.07 -22.10
N LEU A 132 22.37 -17.69 -22.83
CA LEU A 132 23.15 -17.04 -23.88
C LEU A 132 22.29 -16.75 -25.12
N GLN A 133 21.35 -17.63 -25.46
CA GLN A 133 20.36 -17.39 -26.52
C GLN A 133 19.42 -16.22 -26.17
N MET A 134 18.89 -16.18 -24.96
CA MET A 134 17.97 -15.11 -24.53
C MET A 134 18.69 -13.77 -24.34
N ALA A 135 19.95 -13.77 -23.87
CA ALA A 135 20.77 -12.57 -23.79
C ALA A 135 21.01 -11.97 -25.18
N ARG A 136 21.30 -12.81 -26.19
CA ARG A 136 21.46 -12.36 -27.58
C ARG A 136 20.16 -11.84 -28.20
N ALA A 137 19.02 -12.40 -27.78
CA ALA A 137 17.71 -11.94 -28.21
C ALA A 137 17.23 -10.67 -27.46
N GLY A 138 17.94 -10.24 -26.40
CA GLY A 138 17.53 -9.10 -25.57
C GLY A 138 16.33 -9.36 -24.66
N THR A 139 15.88 -10.62 -24.53
CA THR A 139 14.66 -11.00 -23.78
C THR A 139 14.95 -11.60 -22.41
N LEU A 140 16.22 -11.63 -21.99
CA LEU A 140 16.63 -12.30 -20.76
C LEU A 140 16.09 -11.60 -19.51
N ASP A 141 16.20 -10.27 -19.46
CA ASP A 141 15.78 -9.49 -18.29
C ASP A 141 14.25 -9.54 -18.13
N ASP A 142 13.49 -9.35 -19.21
CA ASP A 142 12.03 -9.45 -19.21
C ASP A 142 11.54 -10.83 -18.74
N HIS A 143 12.22 -11.90 -19.14
CA HIS A 143 11.89 -13.26 -18.73
C HIS A 143 12.12 -13.47 -17.22
N ILE A 144 13.26 -12.99 -16.72
CA ILE A 144 13.59 -13.09 -15.30
C ILE A 144 12.61 -12.27 -14.47
N GLU A 145 12.28 -11.05 -14.90
CA GLU A 145 11.31 -10.21 -14.22
C GLU A 145 9.90 -10.81 -14.22
N GLY A 146 9.48 -11.44 -15.33
CA GLY A 146 8.21 -12.17 -15.41
C GLY A 146 8.12 -13.28 -14.35
N ILE A 147 9.15 -14.13 -14.25
CA ILE A 147 9.20 -15.22 -13.27
C ILE A 147 9.24 -14.70 -11.83
N VAL A 148 10.00 -13.62 -11.58
CA VAL A 148 10.07 -13.00 -10.25
C VAL A 148 8.72 -12.42 -9.86
N ARG A 149 8.03 -11.75 -10.79
CA ARG A 149 6.68 -11.20 -10.57
C ARG A 149 5.68 -12.30 -10.23
N GLU A 150 5.62 -13.37 -11.02
CA GLU A 150 4.72 -14.51 -10.78
C GLU A 150 4.95 -15.15 -9.39
N LYS A 151 6.22 -15.31 -8.98
CA LYS A 151 6.54 -15.89 -7.67
C LYS A 151 6.20 -14.98 -6.49
N ILE A 152 6.29 -13.66 -6.68
CA ILE A 152 5.89 -12.68 -5.67
C ILE A 152 4.36 -12.62 -5.55
N GLU A 153 3.65 -12.62 -6.68
CA GLU A 153 2.19 -12.66 -6.74
C GLU A 153 1.63 -13.94 -6.10
N ALA A 154 2.19 -15.12 -6.44
CA ALA A 154 1.79 -16.39 -5.86
C ALA A 154 1.98 -16.45 -4.33
N ARG A 155 2.99 -15.76 -3.79
CA ARG A 155 3.21 -15.65 -2.33
C ARG A 155 2.29 -14.63 -1.67
N ALA A 156 1.87 -13.60 -2.41
CA ALA A 156 0.94 -12.58 -1.94
C ALA A 156 -0.51 -13.09 -1.85
N GLY A 157 -0.80 -14.31 -2.32
CA GLY A 157 -2.12 -14.93 -2.21
C GLY A 157 -3.16 -14.31 -3.15
N VAL A 158 -2.72 -13.77 -4.30
CA VAL A 158 -3.57 -13.30 -5.40
C VAL A 158 -3.60 -14.35 -6.50
#